data_AF-A0A5E4MWH9-F1
#
_entry.id   AF-A0A5E4MWH9-F1
#
_cell.length_a   1.000
_cell.length_b   1.000
_cell.length_c   1.000
_cell.angle_alpha   90.00
_cell.angle_beta   90.00
_cell.angle_gamma   90.00
#
_symmetry.space_group_name_H-M   'P 1'
#
loop_
_entity.id
_entity.type
_entity.pdbx_description
1 polymer ?
#
loop_
_entity_poly.entity_id
_entity_poly.type
_entity_poly.pdbx_seq_one_letter_code
_entity_poly.pdbx_strand_id
1 'polypeptide(L)'
;MDTTSTDMEVDEVIDNVLSTSVTGSVSVSLHPLVILNISEHWTRLTAQVGHSVPTLGALIGKQKDRTLEIMNSFELSYTILDDSSLVIDRDYYNSKEEQFKQVFCDLDFLGWYITGTGSDKPSLRDIEVHKQITNIAESPIFLKMDPHGGHTDLPVKVYESIIDIMNGETKTLFVELSYTLSTEDAERIGVDHVARMSSNDAQENSLVAETLTVQFNAIKMLHSRVKMLLDYLKEAKNSEKPINNEILR
;
A
#
# COMPACT_ATOMS: atom_id res chain seq x y z
N MET A 1 50.02 -5.15 32.06
CA MET A 1 48.71 -5.68 31.65
C MET A 1 47.82 -4.49 31.53
N ASP A 2 47.59 -4.01 30.32
CA ASP A 2 46.49 -3.10 29.98
C ASP A 2 46.27 -3.26 28.48
N THR A 3 45.30 -4.09 28.13
CA THR A 3 44.81 -4.31 26.78
C THR A 3 43.65 -3.35 26.57
N THR A 4 43.90 -2.25 25.86
CA THR A 4 42.82 -1.40 25.32
C THR A 4 42.22 -2.12 24.11
N SER A 5 41.07 -2.75 24.32
CA SER A 5 40.20 -3.22 23.25
C SER A 5 39.67 -2.01 22.49
N THR A 6 40.11 -1.85 21.24
CA THR A 6 39.39 -1.08 20.22
C THR A 6 38.15 -1.88 19.83
N ASP A 7 36.99 -1.47 20.34
CA ASP A 7 35.69 -1.87 19.78
C ASP A 7 35.64 -1.34 18.35
N MET A 8 35.71 -2.24 17.38
CA MET A 8 35.26 -1.95 16.02
C MET A 8 33.74 -1.93 16.07
N GLU A 9 33.15 -0.74 15.96
CA GLU A 9 31.77 -0.62 15.50
C GLU A 9 31.71 -1.30 14.13
N VAL A 10 31.06 -2.46 14.09
CA VAL A 10 30.66 -3.09 12.84
C VAL A 10 29.53 -2.21 12.32
N ASP A 11 29.80 -1.38 11.32
CA ASP A 11 28.75 -0.73 10.55
C ASP A 11 27.78 -1.82 10.08
N GLU A 12 26.62 -1.90 10.72
CA GLU A 12 25.48 -2.62 10.15
C GLU A 12 25.24 -1.98 8.79
N VAL A 13 25.46 -2.74 7.73
CA VAL A 13 25.09 -2.33 6.37
C VAL A 13 23.57 -2.20 6.38
N ILE A 14 23.08 -0.98 6.64
CA ILE A 14 21.68 -0.65 6.47
C ILE A 14 21.46 -0.78 4.96
N ASP A 15 20.89 -1.91 4.53
CA ASP A 15 20.38 -2.11 3.17
C ASP A 15 19.19 -1.17 2.96
N ASN A 16 19.50 0.11 2.85
CA ASN A 16 18.52 1.16 2.70
C ASN A 16 18.01 1.14 1.26
N VAL A 17 16.90 0.42 1.07
CA VAL A 17 16.21 0.30 -0.21
C VAL A 17 15.25 1.47 -0.47
N LEU A 18 15.14 2.42 0.47
CA LEU A 18 14.31 3.61 0.37
C LEU A 18 15.16 4.84 0.06
N SER A 19 14.72 5.62 -0.92
CA SER A 19 15.26 6.95 -1.19
C SER A 19 14.43 8.01 -0.46
N THR A 20 15.12 8.88 0.28
CA THR A 20 14.53 10.03 1.00
C THR A 20 14.85 11.36 0.35
N SER A 21 15.67 11.37 -0.71
CA SER A 21 16.16 12.57 -1.38
C SER A 21 15.28 13.03 -2.54
N VAL A 22 14.36 12.17 -2.99
CA VAL A 22 13.51 12.39 -4.17
C VAL A 22 12.04 12.27 -3.77
N THR A 23 11.21 13.15 -4.30
CA THR A 23 9.75 13.09 -4.13
C THR A 23 9.10 12.34 -5.29
N GLY A 24 8.01 11.64 -4.97
CA GLY A 24 7.18 10.92 -5.92
C GLY A 24 6.83 11.71 -7.19
N SER A 25 6.98 11.06 -8.35
CA SER A 25 6.70 11.67 -9.65
C SER A 25 5.22 11.56 -10.06
N VAL A 26 4.50 10.57 -9.55
CA VAL A 26 3.10 10.30 -9.88
C VAL A 26 2.19 10.37 -8.66
N SER A 27 0.92 10.72 -8.89
CA SER A 27 -0.12 10.63 -7.86
C SER A 27 -0.93 9.35 -8.04
N VAL A 28 -1.22 8.66 -6.94
CA VAL A 28 -1.93 7.38 -6.96
C VAL A 28 -3.34 7.53 -6.42
N SER A 29 -4.30 7.00 -7.15
CA SER A 29 -5.70 6.85 -6.77
C SER A 29 -5.97 5.37 -6.58
N LEU A 30 -6.27 4.95 -5.35
CA LEU A 30 -6.44 3.55 -4.97
C LEU A 30 -7.90 3.24 -4.68
N HIS A 31 -8.46 2.26 -5.40
CA HIS A 31 -9.82 1.76 -5.16
C HIS A 31 -9.84 0.77 -3.98
N PRO A 32 -10.77 0.89 -3.02
CA PRO A 32 -10.91 -0.05 -1.91
C PRO A 32 -11.05 -1.52 -2.30
N LEU A 33 -11.62 -1.83 -3.48
CA LEU A 33 -11.70 -3.17 -4.02
C LEU A 33 -10.33 -3.85 -4.09
N VAL A 34 -9.28 -3.11 -4.45
CA VAL A 34 -7.90 -3.60 -4.50
C VAL A 34 -7.44 -4.06 -3.12
N ILE A 35 -7.71 -3.27 -2.08
CA ILE A 35 -7.34 -3.58 -0.69
C ILE A 35 -8.10 -4.83 -0.23
N LEU A 36 -9.38 -4.94 -0.56
CA LEU A 36 -10.20 -6.11 -0.25
C LEU A 36 -9.65 -7.37 -0.94
N ASN A 37 -9.30 -7.28 -2.23
CA ASN A 37 -8.71 -8.38 -2.98
C ASN A 37 -7.38 -8.84 -2.38
N ILE A 38 -6.48 -7.91 -2.02
CA ILE A 38 -5.18 -8.24 -1.40
C ILE A 38 -5.40 -8.92 -0.04
N SER A 39 -6.32 -8.39 0.77
CA SER A 39 -6.65 -8.94 2.09
C SER A 39 -7.24 -10.33 1.99
N GLU A 40 -8.18 -10.54 1.06
CA GLU A 40 -8.81 -11.82 0.79
C GLU A 40 -7.78 -12.85 0.29
N HIS A 41 -6.94 -12.47 -0.68
CA HIS A 41 -5.90 -13.33 -1.22
C HIS A 41 -4.93 -13.81 -0.13
N TRP A 42 -4.43 -12.90 0.71
CA TRP A 42 -3.55 -13.26 1.82
C TRP A 42 -4.24 -14.14 2.86
N THR A 43 -5.47 -13.80 3.24
CA THR A 43 -6.24 -14.55 4.24
C THR A 43 -6.49 -15.98 3.77
N ARG A 44 -6.87 -16.16 2.50
CA ARG A 44 -7.15 -17.47 1.91
C ARG A 44 -5.89 -18.33 1.86
N LEU A 45 -4.77 -17.79 1.38
CA LEU A 45 -3.51 -18.55 1.31
C LEU A 45 -2.99 -18.92 2.71
N THR A 46 -3.03 -17.97 3.64
CA THR A 46 -2.62 -18.21 5.03
C THR A 46 -3.47 -19.31 5.67
N ALA A 47 -4.78 -19.33 5.41
CA ALA A 47 -5.68 -20.37 5.90
C ALA A 47 -5.42 -21.76 5.27
N GLN A 48 -5.07 -21.81 3.99
CA GLN A 48 -4.77 -23.06 3.28
C GLN A 48 -3.44 -23.68 3.73
N VAL A 49 -2.41 -22.86 3.93
CA VAL A 49 -1.06 -23.30 4.30
C VAL A 49 -0.90 -23.47 5.82
N GLY A 50 -1.71 -22.75 6.62
CA GLY A 50 -1.69 -22.79 8.08
C GLY A 50 -0.65 -21.88 8.74
N HIS A 51 0.06 -21.05 7.97
CA HIS A 51 0.96 -20.01 8.45
C HIS A 51 1.06 -18.86 7.43
N SER A 52 1.55 -17.68 7.87
CA SER A 52 1.69 -16.51 7.00
C SER A 52 2.68 -16.78 5.88
N VAL A 53 2.25 -16.56 4.64
CA VAL A 53 3.08 -16.68 3.45
C VAL A 53 3.11 -15.36 2.67
N PRO A 54 4.26 -14.97 2.10
CA PRO A 54 4.31 -13.85 1.18
C PRO A 54 3.32 -14.07 0.04
N THR A 55 2.54 -13.06 -0.30
CA THR A 55 1.49 -13.17 -1.31
C THR A 55 1.68 -12.07 -2.34
N LEU A 56 1.81 -12.45 -3.61
CA LEU A 56 2.13 -11.54 -4.72
C LEU A 56 0.96 -11.41 -5.68
N GLY A 57 0.78 -10.22 -6.24
CA GLY A 57 -0.19 -10.02 -7.30
C GLY A 57 0.08 -8.81 -8.17
N ALA A 58 -0.65 -8.72 -9.27
CA ALA A 58 -0.64 -7.61 -10.21
C ALA A 58 -1.70 -6.58 -9.85
N LEU A 59 -1.40 -5.32 -10.14
CA LEU A 59 -2.28 -4.18 -10.03
C LEU A 59 -2.64 -3.69 -11.43
N ILE A 60 -3.94 -3.54 -11.68
CA ILE A 60 -4.45 -3.08 -12.96
C ILE A 60 -5.35 -1.86 -12.79
N GLY A 61 -5.39 -1.03 -13.80
CA GLY A 61 -6.09 0.23 -13.71
C GLY A 61 -5.90 1.10 -14.94
N LYS A 62 -6.08 2.40 -14.76
CA LYS A 62 -5.94 3.39 -15.83
C LYS A 62 -4.86 4.40 -15.47
N GLN A 63 -4.10 4.81 -16.46
CA GLN A 63 -3.22 5.96 -16.34
C GLN A 63 -3.81 7.15 -17.09
N LYS A 64 -3.97 8.27 -16.38
CA LYS A 64 -4.34 9.55 -16.98
C LYS A 64 -3.29 10.59 -16.59
N ASP A 65 -2.48 10.98 -17.56
CA ASP A 65 -1.34 11.88 -17.36
C ASP A 65 -0.36 11.32 -16.31
N ARG A 66 -0.22 12.03 -15.19
CA ARG A 66 0.61 11.65 -14.03
C ARG A 66 -0.19 11.05 -12.88
N THR A 67 -1.47 10.77 -13.11
CA THR A 67 -2.36 10.13 -12.13
C THR A 67 -2.58 8.68 -12.52
N LEU A 68 -2.21 7.77 -11.63
CA LEU A 68 -2.46 6.34 -11.75
C LEU A 68 -3.70 6.00 -10.93
N GLU A 69 -4.71 5.47 -11.60
CA GLU A 69 -5.94 4.98 -10.96
C GLU A 69 -5.92 3.46 -10.91
N ILE A 70 -5.62 2.91 -9.73
CA ILE A 70 -5.57 1.47 -9.47
C ILE A 70 -6.98 1.01 -9.12
N MET A 71 -7.59 0.25 -10.02
CA MET A 71 -9.01 -0.11 -9.95
C MET A 71 -9.23 -1.55 -9.50
N ASN A 72 -8.33 -2.46 -9.89
CA ASN A 72 -8.48 -3.88 -9.61
C ASN A 72 -7.10 -4.56 -9.49
N SER A 73 -7.10 -5.82 -9.11
CA SER A 73 -5.88 -6.60 -8.90
C SER A 73 -6.13 -8.08 -9.14
N PHE A 74 -5.09 -8.82 -9.52
CA PHE A 74 -5.15 -10.27 -9.63
C PHE A 74 -3.88 -10.94 -9.10
N GLU A 75 -3.97 -12.23 -8.85
CA GLU A 75 -2.94 -13.01 -8.16
C GLU A 75 -1.83 -13.40 -9.13
N LEU A 76 -0.58 -13.43 -8.65
CA LEU A 76 0.56 -13.91 -9.43
C LEU A 76 1.03 -15.25 -8.85
N SER A 77 1.32 -16.18 -9.76
CA SER A 77 2.01 -17.43 -9.42
C SER A 77 3.52 -17.17 -9.34
N TYR A 78 4.17 -17.77 -8.34
CA TYR A 78 5.61 -17.67 -8.16
C TYR A 78 6.16 -18.97 -7.57
N THR A 79 7.45 -19.19 -7.77
CA THR A 79 8.21 -20.29 -7.16
C THR A 79 9.27 -19.73 -6.22
N ILE A 80 9.50 -20.39 -5.09
CA ILE A 80 10.59 -20.06 -4.17
C ILE A 80 11.76 -20.98 -4.51
N LEU A 81 12.91 -20.40 -4.84
CA LEU A 81 14.15 -21.17 -5.08
C LEU A 81 14.89 -21.47 -3.76
N ASP A 82 15.90 -22.33 -3.83
CA ASP A 82 16.69 -22.77 -2.67
C ASP A 82 17.39 -21.61 -1.93
N ASP A 83 17.73 -20.53 -2.66
CA ASP A 83 18.30 -19.30 -2.11
C ASP A 83 17.25 -18.34 -1.53
N SER A 84 15.99 -18.77 -1.43
CA SER A 84 14.85 -17.96 -0.97
C SER A 84 14.49 -16.77 -1.87
N SER A 85 14.96 -16.75 -3.12
CA SER A 85 14.50 -15.81 -4.15
C SER A 85 13.09 -16.20 -4.62
N LEU A 86 12.29 -15.19 -4.96
CA LEU A 86 10.93 -15.35 -5.47
C LEU A 86 10.95 -15.16 -6.98
N VAL A 87 10.64 -16.20 -7.75
CA VAL A 87 10.62 -16.14 -9.21
C VAL A 87 9.18 -16.17 -9.71
N ILE A 88 8.77 -15.14 -10.45
CA ILE A 88 7.41 -15.03 -11.01
C ILE A 88 7.27 -15.97 -12.20
N ASP A 89 6.17 -16.72 -12.22
CA ASP A 89 5.78 -17.53 -13.37
C ASP A 89 5.21 -16.64 -14.48
N ARG A 90 6.02 -16.44 -15.54
CA ARG A 90 5.65 -15.58 -16.67
C ARG A 90 4.56 -16.18 -17.55
N ASP A 91 4.50 -17.50 -17.67
CA ASP A 91 3.48 -18.15 -18.50
C ASP A 91 2.11 -18.03 -17.84
N TYR A 92 2.07 -18.15 -16.51
CA TYR A 92 0.88 -17.84 -15.72
C TYR A 92 0.46 -16.38 -15.86
N TYR A 93 1.41 -15.43 -15.74
CA TYR A 93 1.12 -14.01 -15.93
C TYR A 93 0.50 -13.73 -17.31
N ASN A 94 1.15 -14.16 -18.39
CA ASN A 94 0.68 -13.90 -19.76
C ASN A 94 -0.72 -14.48 -19.99
N SER A 95 -0.98 -15.70 -19.51
CA SER A 95 -2.28 -16.34 -19.62
C SER A 95 -3.37 -15.59 -18.85
N LYS A 96 -3.04 -15.09 -17.65
CA LYS A 96 -3.95 -14.29 -16.83
C LYS A 96 -4.22 -12.91 -17.43
N GLU A 97 -3.19 -12.24 -17.91
CA GLU A 97 -3.31 -10.96 -18.58
C GLU A 97 -4.25 -11.04 -19.78
N GLU A 98 -4.12 -12.06 -20.64
CA GLU A 98 -5.02 -12.27 -21.78
C GLU A 98 -6.47 -12.44 -21.34
N GLN A 99 -6.73 -13.22 -20.28
CA GLN A 99 -8.08 -13.42 -19.73
C GLN A 99 -8.66 -12.10 -19.17
N PHE A 100 -7.86 -11.33 -18.44
CA PHE A 100 -8.30 -10.05 -17.89
C PHE A 100 -8.60 -9.05 -19.00
N LYS A 101 -7.78 -8.99 -20.05
CA LYS A 101 -8.00 -8.12 -21.21
C LYS A 101 -9.27 -8.45 -22.00
N GLN A 102 -9.82 -9.67 -21.88
CA GLN A 102 -11.12 -9.99 -22.49
C GLN A 102 -12.31 -9.32 -21.79
N VAL A 103 -12.22 -9.11 -20.47
CA VAL A 103 -13.30 -8.53 -19.66
C VAL A 103 -13.07 -7.05 -19.38
N PHE A 104 -11.81 -6.69 -19.12
CA PHE A 104 -11.34 -5.36 -18.77
C PHE A 104 -10.32 -4.88 -19.82
N CYS A 105 -10.79 -4.72 -21.06
CA CYS A 105 -9.93 -4.37 -22.19
C CYS A 105 -9.29 -2.97 -22.07
N ASP A 106 -9.89 -2.10 -21.28
CA ASP A 106 -9.51 -0.71 -21.03
C ASP A 106 -8.63 -0.53 -19.78
N LEU A 107 -8.32 -1.60 -19.06
CA LEU A 107 -7.40 -1.57 -17.91
C LEU A 107 -6.03 -2.10 -18.29
N ASP A 108 -4.98 -1.38 -17.94
CA ASP A 108 -3.59 -1.73 -18.18
C ASP A 108 -2.91 -2.20 -16.89
N PHE A 109 -1.83 -2.96 -17.05
CA PHE A 109 -0.95 -3.32 -15.95
C PHE A 109 -0.23 -2.06 -15.44
N LEU A 110 -0.45 -1.72 -14.17
CA LEU A 110 0.16 -0.54 -13.55
C LEU A 110 1.31 -0.91 -12.62
N GLY A 111 1.28 -2.09 -12.03
CA GLY A 111 2.27 -2.48 -11.04
C GLY A 111 1.92 -3.77 -10.32
N TRP A 112 2.44 -3.93 -9.11
CA TRP A 112 2.30 -5.15 -8.34
C TRP A 112 2.21 -4.88 -6.85
N TYR A 113 1.73 -5.88 -6.11
CA TYR A 113 1.69 -5.83 -4.66
C TYR A 113 2.37 -7.03 -4.02
N ILE A 114 2.81 -6.83 -2.78
CA ILE A 114 3.17 -7.91 -1.87
C ILE A 114 2.56 -7.68 -0.48
N THR A 115 2.19 -8.77 0.16
CA THR A 115 1.68 -8.79 1.54
C THR A 115 2.17 -10.03 2.29
N GLY A 116 2.04 -10.04 3.61
CA GLY A 116 2.40 -11.20 4.45
C GLY A 116 3.90 -11.36 4.73
N THR A 117 4.72 -10.32 4.49
CA THR A 117 6.17 -10.34 4.74
C THR A 117 6.56 -9.98 6.18
N GLY A 118 5.59 -9.60 7.04
CA GLY A 118 5.83 -9.25 8.45
C GLY A 118 6.54 -7.91 8.67
N SER A 119 6.53 -7.04 7.66
CA SER A 119 7.06 -5.68 7.74
C SER A 119 6.35 -4.79 6.73
N ASP A 120 6.11 -3.55 7.10
CA ASP A 120 5.55 -2.48 6.26
C ASP A 120 6.59 -1.81 5.34
N LYS A 121 7.88 -2.08 5.57
CA LYS A 121 8.99 -1.48 4.81
C LYS A 121 9.41 -2.35 3.62
N PRO A 122 9.82 -1.75 2.49
CA PRO A 122 10.43 -2.50 1.41
C PRO A 122 11.72 -3.19 1.86
N SER A 123 12.03 -4.32 1.25
CA SER A 123 13.20 -5.15 1.51
C SER A 123 14.00 -5.41 0.23
N LEU A 124 15.20 -5.96 0.34
CA LEU A 124 15.99 -6.36 -0.84
C LEU A 124 15.26 -7.41 -1.70
N ARG A 125 14.49 -8.31 -1.08
CA ARG A 125 13.65 -9.28 -1.80
C ARG A 125 12.61 -8.57 -2.66
N ASP A 126 12.05 -7.47 -2.17
CA ASP A 126 11.08 -6.67 -2.93
C ASP A 126 11.75 -6.02 -4.16
N ILE A 127 13.02 -5.60 -4.05
CA ILE A 127 13.80 -5.10 -5.20
C ILE A 127 14.02 -6.21 -6.24
N GLU A 128 14.35 -7.42 -5.82
CA GLU A 128 14.59 -8.54 -6.73
C GLU A 128 13.33 -8.88 -7.54
N VAL A 129 12.18 -8.95 -6.86
CA VAL A 129 10.88 -9.14 -7.52
C VAL A 129 10.56 -7.96 -8.44
N HIS A 130 10.79 -6.73 -7.98
CA HIS A 130 10.55 -5.54 -8.78
C HIS A 130 11.34 -5.57 -10.09
N LYS A 131 12.62 -5.95 -10.05
CA LYS A 131 13.46 -6.08 -11.26
C LYS A 131 12.92 -7.10 -12.25
N GLN A 132 12.30 -8.19 -11.78
CA GLN A 132 11.64 -9.14 -12.67
C GLN A 132 10.45 -8.50 -13.39
N ILE A 133 9.66 -7.69 -12.66
CA ILE A 133 8.46 -7.02 -13.17
C ILE A 133 8.79 -5.84 -14.07
N THR A 134 9.92 -5.15 -13.87
CA THR A 134 10.40 -4.11 -14.80
C THR A 134 10.67 -4.65 -16.21
N ASN A 135 10.84 -5.97 -16.37
CA ASN A 135 10.93 -6.58 -17.71
C ASN A 135 9.55 -6.78 -18.37
N ILE A 136 8.46 -6.62 -17.61
CA ILE A 136 7.08 -6.73 -18.07
C ILE A 136 6.53 -5.33 -18.38
N ALA A 137 6.75 -4.38 -17.47
CA ALA A 137 6.33 -2.99 -17.62
C ALA A 137 7.49 -2.03 -17.33
N GLU A 138 7.57 -0.92 -18.07
CA GLU A 138 8.72 0.01 -17.97
C GLU A 138 8.78 0.76 -16.64
N SER A 139 7.63 1.09 -16.05
CA SER A 139 7.55 1.88 -14.80
C SER A 139 6.45 1.35 -13.87
N PRO A 140 6.60 0.13 -13.32
CA PRO A 140 5.59 -0.47 -12.47
C PRO A 140 5.59 0.17 -11.08
N ILE A 141 4.41 0.45 -10.53
CA ILE A 141 4.29 0.81 -9.11
C ILE A 141 4.40 -0.43 -8.22
N PHE A 142 4.89 -0.23 -7.00
CA PHE A 142 4.98 -1.26 -5.98
C PHE A 142 4.07 -0.89 -4.80
N LEU A 143 3.13 -1.76 -4.46
CA LEU A 143 2.27 -1.61 -3.29
C LEU A 143 2.65 -2.64 -2.24
N LYS A 144 2.88 -2.17 -1.01
CA LYS A 144 3.11 -3.06 0.13
C LYS A 144 1.99 -2.89 1.14
N MET A 145 1.41 -4.02 1.54
CA MET A 145 0.41 -4.07 2.59
C MET A 145 0.92 -4.94 3.74
N ASP A 146 0.82 -4.44 4.97
CA ASP A 146 1.08 -5.23 6.16
C ASP A 146 -0.22 -5.61 6.86
N PRO A 147 -0.65 -6.88 6.81
CA PRO A 147 -1.87 -7.32 7.49
C PRO A 147 -1.65 -7.44 9.00
N HIS A 148 -0.40 -7.44 9.48
CA HIS A 148 -0.06 -7.57 10.89
C HIS A 148 0.23 -6.19 11.48
N GLY A 149 -0.75 -5.55 12.11
CA GLY A 149 -0.46 -4.28 12.77
C GLY A 149 -1.60 -3.71 13.61
N GLY A 150 -1.23 -3.04 14.70
CA GLY A 150 -2.07 -2.15 15.50
C GLY A 150 -1.99 -0.70 15.04
N HIS A 151 -1.85 -0.49 13.72
CA HIS A 151 -1.75 0.86 13.14
C HIS A 151 -3.08 1.59 13.23
N THR A 152 -3.03 2.89 13.54
CA THR A 152 -4.21 3.77 13.51
C THR A 152 -4.64 4.14 12.09
N ASP A 153 -3.73 4.01 11.14
CA ASP A 153 -3.92 4.35 9.73
C ASP A 153 -3.93 3.07 8.86
N LEU A 154 -4.43 3.21 7.62
CA LEU A 154 -4.52 2.12 6.67
C LEU A 154 -3.10 1.56 6.37
N PRO A 155 -2.85 0.25 6.55
CA PRO A 155 -1.51 -0.33 6.47
C PRO A 155 -1.09 -0.62 5.01
N VAL A 156 -1.26 0.38 4.15
CA VAL A 156 -0.93 0.33 2.72
C VAL A 156 0.04 1.45 2.40
N LYS A 157 1.17 1.08 1.80
CA LYS A 157 2.17 2.01 1.28
C LYS A 157 2.40 1.73 -0.19
N VAL A 158 2.58 2.79 -0.97
CA VAL A 158 2.80 2.70 -2.42
C VAL A 158 4.14 3.35 -2.74
N TYR A 159 4.88 2.77 -3.69
CA TYR A 159 6.21 3.19 -4.05
C TYR A 159 6.36 3.22 -5.57
N GLU A 160 7.15 4.17 -6.07
CA GLU A 160 7.77 4.10 -7.40
C GLU A 160 9.24 3.68 -7.26
N SER A 161 9.83 3.16 -8.33
CA SER A 161 11.25 2.85 -8.36
C SER A 161 12.04 3.94 -9.08
N ILE A 162 13.22 4.23 -8.54
CA ILE A 162 14.23 5.08 -9.18
C ILE A 162 15.53 4.31 -9.29
N ILE A 163 16.33 4.68 -10.28
CA ILE A 163 17.67 4.15 -10.46
C ILE A 163 18.65 5.23 -10.01
N ASP A 164 19.46 4.94 -9.01
CA ASP A 164 20.47 5.85 -8.47
C ASP A 164 21.86 5.19 -8.49
N ILE A 165 22.91 5.99 -8.55
CA ILE A 165 24.30 5.52 -8.56
C ILE A 165 24.89 5.76 -7.17
N MET A 166 25.04 4.69 -6.40
CA MET A 166 25.65 4.71 -5.08
C MET A 166 26.98 3.99 -5.12
N ASN A 167 28.06 4.67 -4.72
CA ASN A 167 29.43 4.12 -4.69
C ASN A 167 29.90 3.53 -6.04
N GLY A 168 29.44 4.10 -7.16
CA GLY A 168 29.78 3.63 -8.51
C GLY A 168 28.96 2.44 -9.02
N GLU A 169 28.06 1.90 -8.20
CA GLU A 169 27.12 0.84 -8.60
C GLU A 169 25.72 1.41 -8.83
N THR A 170 25.06 0.93 -9.87
CA THR A 170 23.67 1.28 -10.18
C THR A 170 22.73 0.46 -9.30
N LYS A 171 21.98 1.12 -8.41
CA LYS A 171 21.02 0.50 -7.50
C LYS A 171 19.59 1.00 -7.79
N THR A 172 18.64 0.09 -7.69
CA THR A 172 17.21 0.42 -7.70
C THR A 172 16.77 0.74 -6.28
N LEU A 173 16.10 1.87 -6.09
CA LEU A 173 15.57 2.31 -4.80
C LEU A 173 14.08 2.61 -4.93
N PHE A 174 13.35 2.52 -3.83
CA PHE A 174 11.95 2.87 -3.74
C PHE A 174 11.76 4.29 -3.20
N VAL A 175 10.85 5.03 -3.81
CA VAL A 175 10.38 6.34 -3.33
C VAL A 175 8.92 6.20 -2.94
N GLU A 176 8.58 6.55 -1.71
CA GLU A 176 7.20 6.48 -1.23
C GLU A 176 6.31 7.51 -1.92
N LEU A 177 5.16 7.04 -2.40
CA LEU A 177 4.14 7.84 -3.07
C LEU A 177 2.97 8.11 -2.14
N SER A 178 2.47 9.34 -2.19
CA SER A 178 1.16 9.65 -1.62
C SER A 178 0.04 9.08 -2.50
N TYR A 179 -0.98 8.53 -1.85
CA TYR A 179 -2.18 8.05 -2.53
C TYR A 179 -3.45 8.65 -1.93
N THR A 180 -4.50 8.69 -2.73
CA THR A 180 -5.87 9.02 -2.32
C THR A 180 -6.75 7.81 -2.52
N LEU A 181 -7.71 7.59 -1.63
CA LEU A 181 -8.76 6.61 -1.88
C LEU A 181 -9.76 7.21 -2.87
N SER A 182 -9.96 6.51 -3.99
CA SER A 182 -11.03 6.83 -4.94
C SER A 182 -12.04 5.70 -4.91
N THR A 183 -13.31 6.06 -5.06
CA THR A 183 -14.39 5.10 -5.10
C THR A 183 -15.36 5.50 -6.18
N GLU A 184 -15.79 4.54 -6.99
CA GLU A 184 -17.01 4.71 -7.78
C GLU A 184 -18.24 4.72 -6.87
N ASP A 185 -19.35 5.33 -7.30
CA ASP A 185 -20.57 5.41 -6.48
C ASP A 185 -21.07 4.02 -6.04
N ALA A 186 -21.01 3.02 -6.93
CA ALA A 186 -21.39 1.65 -6.62
C ALA A 186 -20.44 1.01 -5.59
N GLU A 187 -19.14 1.22 -5.74
CA GLU A 187 -18.12 0.72 -4.82
C GLU A 187 -18.27 1.36 -3.44
N ARG A 188 -18.47 2.68 -3.37
CA ARG A 188 -18.70 3.41 -2.13
C ARG A 188 -19.87 2.81 -1.36
N ILE A 189 -21.00 2.57 -2.02
CA ILE A 189 -22.20 1.97 -1.41
C ILE A 189 -21.88 0.55 -0.91
N GLY A 190 -21.16 -0.25 -1.70
CA GLY A 190 -20.78 -1.61 -1.32
C GLY A 190 -19.88 -1.64 -0.08
N VAL A 191 -18.83 -0.83 -0.05
CA VAL A 191 -17.89 -0.73 1.09
C VAL A 191 -18.62 -0.26 2.34
N ASP A 192 -19.46 0.76 2.22
CA ASP A 192 -20.26 1.31 3.31
C ASP A 192 -21.25 0.29 3.88
N HIS A 193 -21.86 -0.54 3.02
CA HIS A 193 -22.74 -1.63 3.45
C HIS A 193 -21.96 -2.73 4.22
N VAL A 194 -20.82 -3.18 3.69
CA VAL A 194 -19.96 -4.19 4.35
C VAL A 194 -19.46 -3.71 5.71
N ALA A 195 -19.10 -2.43 5.81
CA ALA A 195 -18.67 -1.81 7.06
C ALA A 195 -19.78 -1.81 8.12
N ARG A 196 -21.04 -1.57 7.73
CA ARG A 196 -22.20 -1.62 8.64
C ARG A 196 -22.58 -3.04 9.08
N MET A 197 -22.53 -4.02 8.18
CA MET A 197 -22.86 -5.40 8.54
C MET A 197 -21.93 -5.93 9.63
N SER A 198 -20.67 -5.47 9.62
CA SER A 198 -19.67 -5.83 10.61
C SER A 198 -19.94 -5.24 12.00
N SER A 199 -20.77 -4.20 12.13
CA SER A 199 -21.11 -3.54 13.40
C SER A 199 -22.38 -4.07 14.08
N ASN A 200 -22.93 -5.21 13.65
CA ASN A 200 -24.13 -5.86 14.22
C ASN A 200 -25.43 -5.02 14.20
N ASP A 201 -25.51 -3.94 13.42
CA ASP A 201 -26.72 -3.11 13.23
C ASP A 201 -27.73 -3.74 12.26
N ALA A 202 -27.84 -5.07 12.24
CA ALA A 202 -28.73 -5.84 11.36
C ALA A 202 -30.19 -5.86 11.88
N GLN A 203 -30.73 -4.70 12.26
CA GLN A 203 -32.17 -4.50 12.38
C GLN A 203 -32.70 -3.89 11.08
N GLU A 204 -33.90 -4.31 10.65
CA GLU A 204 -34.62 -3.71 9.52
C GLU A 204 -34.88 -2.22 9.80
N ASN A 205 -33.92 -1.38 9.42
CA ASN A 205 -34.03 0.06 9.48
C ASN A 205 -34.66 0.58 8.19
N SER A 206 -35.46 1.63 8.30
CA SER A 206 -35.95 2.34 7.12
C SER A 206 -34.78 2.84 6.27
N LEU A 207 -34.89 2.79 4.93
CA LEU A 207 -33.90 3.32 3.98
C LEU A 207 -33.47 4.76 4.30
N VAL A 208 -34.39 5.56 4.87
CA VAL A 208 -34.12 6.93 5.32
C VAL A 208 -33.21 6.93 6.55
N ALA A 209 -33.44 6.03 7.50
CA ALA A 209 -32.61 5.90 8.70
C ALA A 209 -31.19 5.42 8.35
N GLU A 210 -31.05 4.50 7.40
CA GLU A 210 -29.74 4.06 6.90
C GLU A 210 -28.97 5.22 6.27
N THR A 211 -29.61 5.97 5.37
CA THR A 211 -28.98 7.12 4.69
C THR A 211 -28.56 8.21 5.68
N LEU A 212 -29.41 8.52 6.67
CA LEU A 212 -29.10 9.50 7.71
C LEU A 212 -27.96 9.04 8.62
N THR A 213 -27.83 7.74 8.88
CA THR A 213 -26.75 7.18 9.69
C THR A 213 -25.39 7.38 9.02
N VAL A 214 -25.29 7.17 7.70
CA VAL A 214 -24.06 7.43 6.92
C VAL A 214 -23.65 8.89 7.03
N GLN A 215 -24.59 9.80 6.77
CA GLN A 215 -24.32 11.24 6.85
C GLN A 215 -23.93 11.66 8.27
N PHE A 216 -24.64 11.14 9.28
CA PHE A 216 -24.33 11.42 10.68
C PHE A 216 -22.92 10.95 11.07
N ASN A 217 -22.52 9.74 10.65
CA ASN A 217 -21.19 9.21 10.91
C ASN A 217 -20.10 10.04 10.21
N ALA A 218 -20.32 10.47 8.97
CA ALA A 218 -19.41 11.37 8.25
C ALA A 218 -19.25 12.73 8.97
N ILE A 219 -20.36 13.33 9.43
CA ILE A 219 -20.34 14.58 10.22
C ILE A 219 -19.61 14.37 11.55
N LYS A 220 -19.84 13.22 12.23
CA LYS A 220 -19.17 12.88 13.49
C LYS A 220 -17.66 12.74 13.31
N MET A 221 -17.21 12.12 12.22
CA MET A 221 -15.78 12.04 11.87
C MET A 221 -15.19 13.42 11.60
N LEU A 222 -15.87 14.26 10.82
CA LEU A 222 -15.43 15.63 10.56
C LEU A 222 -15.36 16.45 11.84
N HIS A 223 -16.37 16.37 12.71
CA HIS A 223 -16.38 17.05 14.01
C HIS A 223 -15.20 16.61 14.89
N SER A 224 -14.87 15.32 14.91
CA SER A 224 -13.69 14.81 15.64
C SER A 224 -12.40 15.42 15.13
N ARG A 225 -12.23 15.52 13.80
CA ARG A 225 -11.06 16.15 13.17
C ARG A 225 -10.98 17.66 13.44
N VAL A 226 -12.09 18.37 13.33
CA VAL A 226 -12.16 19.82 13.64
C VAL A 226 -11.85 20.09 15.11
N LYS A 227 -12.34 19.22 16.02
CA LYS A 227 -12.02 19.33 17.45
C LYS A 227 -10.53 19.14 17.71
N MET A 228 -9.90 18.15 17.07
CA MET A 228 -8.45 17.93 17.16
C MET A 228 -7.65 19.16 16.69
N LEU A 229 -8.05 19.80 15.59
CA LEU A 229 -7.43 21.04 15.11
C LEU A 229 -7.62 22.20 16.09
N LEU A 230 -8.83 22.34 16.65
CA LEU A 230 -9.12 23.38 17.63
C LEU A 230 -8.26 23.21 18.89
N ASP A 231 -8.11 21.98 19.37
CA ASP A 231 -7.31 21.69 20.56
C ASP A 231 -5.82 21.97 20.28
N TYR A 232 -5.31 21.59 19.10
CA TYR A 232 -3.95 21.97 18.66
C TYR A 232 -3.75 23.49 18.63
N LEU A 233 -4.69 24.26 18.08
CA LEU A 233 -4.60 25.73 18.04
C LEU A 233 -4.61 26.37 19.43
N LYS A 234 -5.38 25.80 20.38
CA LYS A 234 -5.38 26.27 21.78
C LYS A 234 -4.05 25.99 22.46
N GLU A 235 -3.50 24.79 22.30
CA GLU A 235 -2.20 24.40 22.86
C GLU A 235 -1.06 25.25 22.29
N ALA A 236 -1.09 25.52 20.97
CA ALA A 236 -0.13 26.40 20.31
C ALA A 236 -0.23 27.85 20.81
N LYS A 237 -1.44 28.37 21.02
CA LYS A 237 -1.67 29.70 21.60
C LYS A 237 -1.18 29.81 23.05
N ASN A 238 -1.35 28.74 23.84
CA ASN A 238 -0.92 28.69 25.23
C ASN A 238 0.57 28.39 25.41
N SER A 239 1.34 28.25 24.31
CA SER A 239 2.77 27.90 24.30
C SER A 239 3.09 26.52 24.91
N GLU A 240 2.11 25.62 24.98
CA GLU A 240 2.32 24.23 25.47
C GLU A 240 2.93 23.33 24.38
N LYS A 241 2.77 23.70 23.09
CA LYS A 241 3.41 23.04 21.95
C LYS A 241 4.14 24.04 21.05
N PRO A 242 5.25 23.63 20.42
CA PRO A 242 5.94 24.46 19.44
C PRO A 242 5.01 24.75 18.25
N ILE A 243 4.95 26.03 17.89
CA ILE A 243 4.14 26.51 16.77
C ILE A 243 4.74 25.98 15.47
N ASN A 244 3.96 25.18 14.73
CA ASN A 244 4.32 24.78 13.37
C ASN A 244 3.65 25.74 12.37
N ASN A 245 4.46 26.59 11.74
CA ASN A 245 3.98 27.58 10.77
C ASN A 245 3.42 26.96 9.48
N GLU A 246 3.75 25.71 9.16
CA GLU A 246 3.14 25.00 8.01
C GLU A 246 1.71 24.54 8.31
N ILE A 247 1.40 24.21 9.58
CA ILE A 247 0.04 23.80 9.99
C ILE A 247 -0.89 25.00 10.16
N LEU A 248 -0.33 26.19 10.43
CA LEU A 248 -1.08 27.44 10.60
C LEU A 248 -1.44 28.16 9.30
N ARG A 249 -0.75 27.84 8.20
CA ARG A 249 -0.91 28.49 6.90
C ARG A 249 -2.08 27.90 6.11
#